data_AF-A0A8C7QKR2-F1
#
_entry.id   AF-A0A8C7QKR2-F1
#
_cell.length_a   1.000
_cell.length_b   1.000
_cell.length_c   1.000
_cell.angle_alpha   90.00
_cell.angle_beta   90.00
_cell.angle_gamma   90.00
#
_symmetry.space_group_name_H-M   'P 1'
#
loop_
_entity.id
_entity.type
_entity.pdbx_description
1 polymer ?
#
loop_
_entity_poly.entity_id
_entity_poly.type
_entity_poly.pdbx_seq_one_letter_code
_entity_poly.pdbx_strand_id
1 'polypeptide(L)'
;MQQVVVLALLLGLVCLLHGVPLLPEPLFPTQENFDLTKFMGKWHDIAVASTWPWMQRHKGDAAIGILELQASGTEDKVSMTRSMNKHGTCQQISGDYKLTDTPGRFTYHIAKWGADVDAYVVDTNYDEYAIVMISKQKTEGEKTKSAKLYSRTMELSPAILEDFRRLVREQGMDDNTIIIKQNKGRGTHTGADWDQKSRAKRNIVLPELLAEEGSGAGIMKFRSEESCNAEPDAGPCFGMVQRYFYNSTSMACQLFTYGGCMGNQNNFVTERECLQSCRNEAACRLPMDSRPCTGQPKIWVFHSNSGLCLDNKKDYCQVNSNKFYSKMECEEYCGVMKDPGEGEFLKTN
;
A
#
# COMPACT_ATOMS: atom_id res chain seq x y z
N MET A 1 -47.23 -35.84 -42.48
CA MET A 1 -46.73 -34.53 -42.00
C MET A 1 -47.04 -34.28 -40.51
N GLN A 2 -47.02 -35.31 -39.65
CA GLN A 2 -47.41 -35.14 -38.22
C GLN A 2 -46.34 -35.65 -37.24
N GLN A 3 -45.36 -36.43 -37.70
CA GLN A 3 -44.21 -36.87 -36.89
C GLN A 3 -43.01 -35.91 -36.94
N VAL A 4 -42.89 -35.08 -37.98
CA VAL A 4 -41.77 -34.12 -38.12
C VAL A 4 -41.95 -32.90 -37.20
N VAL A 5 -43.20 -32.55 -36.86
CA VAL A 5 -43.51 -31.38 -36.02
C VAL A 5 -43.20 -31.65 -34.53
N VAL A 6 -43.33 -32.91 -34.07
CA VAL A 6 -43.07 -33.28 -32.67
C VAL A 6 -41.57 -33.29 -32.35
N LEU A 7 -40.72 -33.65 -33.30
CA LEU A 7 -39.26 -33.63 -33.13
C LEU A 7 -38.69 -32.20 -33.09
N ALA A 8 -39.28 -31.28 -33.85
CA ALA A 8 -38.90 -29.87 -33.84
C ALA A 8 -39.31 -29.15 -32.53
N LEU A 9 -40.42 -29.56 -31.91
CA LEU A 9 -40.85 -29.02 -30.62
C LEU A 9 -40.01 -29.55 -29.44
N LEU A 10 -39.44 -30.76 -29.53
CA LEU A 10 -38.51 -31.29 -28.52
C LEU A 10 -37.11 -30.68 -28.63
N LEU A 11 -36.63 -30.33 -29.83
CA LEU A 11 -35.38 -29.56 -30.01
C LEU A 11 -35.55 -28.08 -29.65
N GLY A 12 -36.76 -27.52 -29.83
CA GLY A 12 -37.09 -26.15 -29.41
C GLY A 12 -37.25 -25.98 -27.89
N LEU A 13 -37.59 -27.05 -27.15
CA LEU A 13 -37.72 -26.99 -25.69
C LEU A 13 -36.38 -27.16 -24.94
N VAL A 14 -35.35 -27.72 -25.59
CA VAL A 14 -34.00 -27.85 -24.99
C VAL A 14 -33.23 -26.52 -25.06
N CYS A 15 -33.57 -25.61 -25.98
CA CYS A 15 -32.93 -24.29 -26.06
C CYS A 15 -33.50 -23.23 -25.10
N LEU A 16 -34.54 -23.53 -24.33
CA LEU A 16 -35.13 -22.60 -23.34
C LEU A 16 -34.73 -22.90 -21.89
N LEU A 17 -33.95 -23.97 -21.68
CA LEU A 17 -33.36 -24.26 -20.38
C LEU A 17 -31.88 -23.91 -20.41
N HIS A 18 -31.58 -22.81 -19.71
CA HIS A 18 -30.24 -22.36 -19.28
C HIS A 18 -29.45 -21.46 -20.23
N GLY A 19 -30.09 -20.37 -20.65
CA GLY A 19 -29.43 -19.06 -20.67
C GLY A 19 -29.24 -18.52 -19.23
N VAL A 20 -28.87 -19.37 -18.27
CA VAL A 20 -28.36 -18.89 -16.98
C VAL A 20 -27.04 -18.23 -17.35
N PRO A 21 -26.82 -16.93 -17.06
CA PRO A 21 -25.50 -16.37 -17.18
C PRO A 21 -24.61 -17.24 -16.27
N LEU A 22 -23.76 -18.06 -16.89
CA LEU A 22 -22.70 -18.76 -16.17
C LEU A 22 -21.95 -17.64 -15.45
N LEU A 23 -22.18 -17.52 -14.15
CA LEU A 23 -21.39 -16.64 -13.30
C LEU A 23 -19.94 -16.97 -13.65
N PRO A 24 -19.10 -15.98 -13.97
CA PRO A 24 -17.74 -16.25 -14.41
C PRO A 24 -17.11 -17.20 -13.40
N GLU A 25 -16.69 -18.38 -13.88
CA GLU A 25 -16.16 -19.42 -13.02
C GLU A 25 -15.08 -18.81 -12.12
N PRO A 26 -15.08 -19.14 -10.81
CA PRO A 26 -14.06 -18.63 -9.91
C PRO A 26 -12.68 -18.95 -10.49
N LEU A 27 -11.78 -17.96 -10.49
CA LEU A 27 -10.48 -18.09 -11.16
C LEU A 27 -9.65 -19.26 -10.62
N PHE A 28 -9.93 -19.68 -9.38
CA PHE A 28 -9.35 -20.84 -8.74
C PHE A 28 -10.46 -21.63 -8.02
N PRO A 29 -10.38 -22.98 -7.99
CA PRO A 29 -11.27 -23.79 -7.18
C PRO A 29 -11.04 -23.50 -5.70
N THR A 30 -12.12 -23.45 -4.91
CA THR A 30 -12.03 -23.33 -3.45
C THR A 30 -12.10 -24.71 -2.78
N GLN A 31 -11.62 -24.79 -1.53
CA GLN A 31 -11.70 -25.97 -0.69
C GLN A 31 -13.13 -26.55 -0.68
N GLU A 32 -13.27 -27.84 -0.99
CA GLU A 32 -14.55 -28.50 -0.92
C GLU A 32 -15.10 -28.48 0.51
N ASN A 33 -16.40 -28.21 0.64
CA ASN A 33 -17.10 -28.10 1.92
C ASN A 33 -16.44 -27.11 2.88
N PHE A 34 -15.97 -25.97 2.34
CA PHE A 34 -15.34 -24.93 3.14
C PHE A 34 -16.24 -24.46 4.29
N ASP A 35 -15.74 -24.57 5.52
CA ASP A 35 -16.40 -24.13 6.73
C ASP A 35 -15.75 -22.84 7.26
N LEU A 36 -16.45 -21.72 7.08
CA LEU A 36 -15.97 -20.41 7.52
C LEU A 36 -15.71 -20.37 9.03
N THR A 37 -16.53 -21.05 9.84
CA THR A 37 -16.43 -20.98 11.31
C THR A 37 -15.15 -21.63 11.80
N LYS A 38 -14.75 -22.76 11.20
CA LYS A 38 -13.47 -23.43 11.48
C LYS A 38 -12.28 -22.63 10.95
N PHE A 39 -12.46 -21.89 9.87
CA PHE A 39 -11.42 -21.06 9.28
C PHE A 39 -11.11 -19.78 10.07
N MET A 40 -12.02 -19.33 10.94
CA MET A 40 -11.85 -18.12 11.76
C MET A 40 -10.65 -18.19 12.73
N GLY A 41 -10.34 -17.04 13.33
CA GLY A 41 -9.31 -16.88 14.33
C GLY A 41 -7.94 -16.62 13.74
N LYS A 42 -6.91 -17.01 14.48
CA LYS A 42 -5.53 -16.61 14.24
C LYS A 42 -4.81 -17.55 13.26
N TRP A 43 -4.06 -16.95 12.36
CA TRP A 43 -3.17 -17.56 11.37
C TRP A 43 -1.83 -16.83 11.34
N HIS A 44 -0.75 -17.52 11.01
CA HIS A 44 0.55 -16.94 10.76
C HIS A 44 0.82 -16.99 9.26
N ASP A 45 1.21 -15.86 8.69
CA ASP A 45 1.55 -15.69 7.28
C ASP A 45 3.01 -16.15 7.07
N ILE A 46 3.19 -17.41 6.65
CA ILE A 46 4.49 -18.09 6.65
C ILE A 46 5.22 -17.94 5.33
N ALA A 47 4.53 -18.07 4.20
CA ALA A 47 5.15 -17.95 2.89
C ALA A 47 4.25 -17.25 1.89
N VAL A 48 4.87 -16.65 0.88
CA VAL A 48 4.18 -16.03 -0.24
C VAL A 48 4.92 -16.33 -1.54
N ALA A 49 4.19 -16.66 -2.60
CA ALA A 49 4.71 -16.80 -3.94
C ALA A 49 4.13 -15.68 -4.82
N SER A 50 5.01 -14.95 -5.50
CA SER A 50 4.60 -13.88 -6.41
C SER A 50 5.66 -13.60 -7.46
N THR A 51 5.24 -13.46 -8.71
CA THR A 51 6.09 -13.06 -9.84
C THR A 51 6.41 -11.56 -9.84
N TRP A 52 5.96 -10.81 -8.83
CA TRP A 52 6.16 -9.37 -8.78
C TRP A 52 7.62 -9.00 -8.45
N PRO A 53 8.33 -8.23 -9.31
CA PRO A 53 9.77 -7.99 -9.14
C PRO A 53 10.17 -7.25 -7.86
N TRP A 54 9.25 -6.52 -7.23
CA TRP A 54 9.52 -5.85 -5.95
C TRP A 54 9.62 -6.86 -4.79
N MET A 55 8.68 -7.81 -4.72
CA MET A 55 8.69 -8.87 -3.71
C MET A 55 10.00 -9.66 -3.76
N GLN A 56 10.49 -9.93 -4.97
CA GLN A 56 11.76 -10.63 -5.17
C GLN A 56 12.98 -9.83 -4.70
N ARG A 57 12.94 -8.49 -4.83
CA ARG A 57 14.01 -7.59 -4.36
C ARG A 57 14.04 -7.43 -2.84
N HIS A 58 12.88 -7.46 -2.18
CA HIS A 58 12.75 -7.25 -0.73
C HIS A 58 12.49 -8.52 0.07
N LYS A 59 12.79 -9.70 -0.50
CA LYS A 59 12.54 -11.00 0.14
C LYS A 59 13.21 -11.16 1.51
N GLY A 60 14.36 -10.53 1.74
CA GLY A 60 15.09 -10.58 3.01
C GLY A 60 14.41 -9.84 4.17
N ASP A 61 13.52 -8.90 3.85
CA ASP A 61 12.81 -8.10 4.86
C ASP A 61 11.52 -8.79 5.33
N ALA A 62 11.05 -9.80 4.60
CA ALA A 62 9.77 -10.46 4.82
C ALA A 62 9.71 -11.18 6.18
N ALA A 63 8.85 -10.66 7.06
CA ALA A 63 8.61 -11.21 8.40
C ALA A 63 7.24 -11.91 8.48
N ILE A 64 7.17 -12.95 9.32
CA ILE A 64 5.91 -13.62 9.64
C ILE A 64 4.97 -12.61 10.31
N GLY A 65 3.78 -12.44 9.73
CA GLY A 65 2.70 -11.66 10.31
C GLY A 65 1.64 -12.55 10.92
N ILE A 66 0.84 -12.01 11.83
CA ILE A 66 -0.36 -12.65 12.37
C ILE A 66 -1.56 -12.11 11.59
N LEU A 67 -2.36 -12.98 10.99
CA LEU A 67 -3.66 -12.67 10.42
C LEU A 67 -4.74 -13.20 11.37
N GLU A 68 -5.70 -12.37 11.74
CA GLU A 68 -6.82 -12.74 12.59
C GLU A 68 -8.13 -12.45 11.86
N LEU A 69 -8.96 -13.47 11.72
CA LEU A 69 -10.28 -13.39 11.10
C LEU A 69 -11.35 -13.43 12.19
N GLN A 70 -12.25 -12.45 12.17
CA GLN A 70 -13.34 -12.32 13.12
C GLN A 70 -14.64 -11.96 12.39
N ALA A 71 -15.78 -12.28 12.99
CA ALA A 71 -17.07 -11.85 12.47
C ALA A 71 -17.08 -10.32 12.35
N SER A 72 -17.48 -9.80 11.19
CA SER A 72 -17.71 -8.36 11.04
C SER A 72 -19.08 -8.00 11.65
N GLY A 73 -19.31 -6.71 11.89
CA GLY A 73 -20.59 -6.21 12.41
C GLY A 73 -21.78 -6.43 11.46
N THR A 74 -21.53 -6.94 10.25
CA THR A 74 -22.53 -7.32 9.25
C THR A 74 -22.33 -8.78 8.82
N GLU A 75 -23.42 -9.51 8.61
CA GLU A 75 -23.39 -10.95 8.29
C GLU A 75 -22.74 -11.27 6.93
N ASP A 76 -22.68 -10.30 6.01
CA ASP A 76 -22.10 -10.44 4.67
C ASP A 76 -20.58 -10.22 4.62
N LYS A 77 -19.92 -9.99 5.77
CA LYS A 77 -18.50 -9.63 5.83
C LYS A 77 -17.75 -10.36 6.95
N VAL A 78 -16.46 -10.55 6.69
CA VAL A 78 -15.47 -10.97 7.68
C VAL A 78 -14.45 -9.86 7.88
N SER A 79 -14.17 -9.52 9.14
CA SER A 79 -13.10 -8.60 9.48
C SER A 79 -11.78 -9.36 9.50
N MET A 80 -10.81 -8.87 8.73
CA MET A 80 -9.46 -9.43 8.67
C MET A 80 -8.47 -8.43 9.23
N THR A 81 -7.80 -8.79 10.32
CA THR A 81 -6.77 -7.96 10.96
C THR A 81 -5.40 -8.61 10.84
N ARG A 82 -4.45 -7.93 10.19
CA ARG A 82 -3.06 -8.37 10.08
C ARG A 82 -2.15 -7.53 10.98
N SER A 83 -1.39 -8.20 11.85
CA SER A 83 -0.40 -7.62 12.74
C SER A 83 1.00 -8.05 12.32
N MET A 84 1.97 -7.14 12.28
CA MET A 84 3.35 -7.46 11.91
C MET A 84 4.36 -6.57 12.61
N ASN A 85 5.56 -7.10 12.87
CA ASN A 85 6.67 -6.32 13.40
C ASN A 85 7.45 -5.69 12.24
N LYS A 86 7.53 -4.36 12.21
CA LYS A 86 8.31 -3.59 11.23
C LYS A 86 9.25 -2.66 12.01
N HIS A 87 10.56 -2.90 11.90
CA HIS A 87 11.61 -2.13 12.60
C HIS A 87 11.42 -1.99 14.12
N GLY A 88 10.90 -3.03 14.79
CA GLY A 88 10.70 -3.04 16.25
C GLY A 88 9.33 -2.54 16.71
N THR A 89 8.51 -1.98 15.81
CA THR A 89 7.15 -1.54 16.11
C THR A 89 6.12 -2.52 15.54
N CYS A 90 5.10 -2.87 16.35
CA CYS A 90 3.98 -3.69 15.91
C CYS A 90 2.98 -2.81 15.13
N GLN A 91 2.85 -3.05 13.83
CA GLN A 91 1.84 -2.41 12.99
C GLN A 91 0.65 -3.36 12.79
N GLN A 92 -0.57 -2.84 12.95
CA GLN A 92 -1.81 -3.57 12.71
C GLN A 92 -2.63 -2.93 11.61
N ILE A 93 -3.27 -3.75 10.80
CA ILE A 93 -4.10 -3.34 9.67
C ILE A 93 -5.36 -4.17 9.70
N SER A 94 -6.52 -3.54 9.61
CA SER A 94 -7.80 -4.23 9.52
C SER A 94 -8.55 -3.84 8.25
N GLY A 95 -9.33 -4.77 7.69
CA GLY A 95 -10.23 -4.49 6.59
C GLY A 95 -11.35 -5.52 6.53
N ASP A 96 -12.52 -5.08 6.09
CA ASP A 96 -13.66 -5.98 5.87
C ASP A 96 -13.61 -6.60 4.49
N TYR A 97 -13.71 -7.92 4.44
CA TYR A 97 -13.81 -8.71 3.23
C TYR A 97 -15.25 -9.16 3.08
N LYS A 98 -15.83 -8.94 1.90
CA LYS A 98 -17.16 -9.41 1.56
C LYS A 98 -17.13 -10.91 1.31
N LEU A 99 -18.07 -11.61 1.93
CA LEU A 99 -18.40 -12.99 1.60
C LEU A 99 -19.01 -13.03 0.19
N THR A 100 -18.86 -14.15 -0.48
CA THR A 100 -19.46 -14.38 -1.81
C THR A 100 -20.33 -15.62 -1.78
N ASP A 101 -21.11 -15.85 -2.85
CA ASP A 101 -21.91 -17.06 -3.00
C ASP A 101 -21.06 -18.33 -3.14
N THR A 102 -19.74 -18.20 -3.33
CA THR A 102 -18.79 -19.31 -3.37
C THR A 102 -18.09 -19.44 -2.01
N PRO A 103 -18.37 -20.49 -1.22
CA PRO A 103 -17.65 -20.74 0.04
C PRO A 103 -16.13 -20.77 -0.16
N GLY A 104 -15.40 -20.12 0.73
CA GLY A 104 -13.93 -19.99 0.66
C GLY A 104 -13.44 -18.90 -0.28
N ARG A 105 -14.33 -18.18 -0.97
CA ARG A 105 -14.00 -16.99 -1.78
C ARG A 105 -14.44 -15.71 -1.08
N PHE A 106 -13.50 -14.77 -0.99
CA PHE A 106 -13.67 -13.46 -0.37
C PHE A 106 -13.27 -12.35 -1.32
N THR A 107 -13.95 -11.21 -1.26
CA THR A 107 -13.63 -10.05 -2.10
C THR A 107 -13.49 -8.78 -1.29
N TYR A 108 -12.60 -7.89 -1.73
CA TYR A 108 -12.57 -6.53 -1.22
C TYR A 108 -12.13 -5.57 -2.32
N HIS A 109 -12.65 -4.35 -2.23
CA HIS A 109 -12.35 -3.28 -3.17
C HIS A 109 -11.38 -2.29 -2.54
N ILE A 110 -10.31 -1.98 -3.25
CA ILE A 110 -9.33 -0.98 -2.83
C ILE A 110 -9.66 0.34 -3.52
N ALA A 111 -10.54 1.13 -2.90
CA ALA A 111 -11.13 2.36 -3.45
C ALA A 111 -10.11 3.34 -4.06
N LYS A 112 -8.92 3.42 -3.46
CA LYS A 112 -7.88 4.38 -3.86
C LYS A 112 -7.10 3.98 -5.13
N TRP A 113 -7.30 2.76 -5.64
CA TRP A 113 -6.58 2.22 -6.82
C TRP A 113 -7.51 1.75 -7.90
N GLY A 114 -8.82 1.82 -7.67
CA GLY A 114 -9.80 1.15 -8.51
C GLY A 114 -9.40 -0.32 -8.73
N ALA A 115 -9.02 -1.01 -7.66
CA ALA A 115 -8.55 -2.38 -7.76
C ALA A 115 -9.45 -3.32 -6.97
N ASP A 116 -9.86 -4.39 -7.61
CA ASP A 116 -10.60 -5.48 -6.99
C ASP A 116 -9.65 -6.62 -6.67
N VAL A 117 -9.84 -7.21 -5.49
CA VAL A 117 -9.06 -8.33 -5.03
C VAL A 117 -9.99 -9.47 -4.67
N ASP A 118 -9.72 -10.63 -5.25
CA ASP A 118 -10.36 -11.90 -4.93
C ASP A 118 -9.35 -12.79 -4.20
N ALA A 119 -9.75 -13.32 -3.06
CA ALA A 119 -9.00 -14.30 -2.29
C ALA A 119 -9.78 -15.63 -2.26
N TYR A 120 -9.10 -16.72 -2.54
CA TYR A 120 -9.66 -18.07 -2.64
C TYR A 120 -8.89 -18.98 -1.69
N VAL A 121 -9.56 -19.52 -0.67
CA VAL A 121 -9.00 -20.60 0.14
C VAL A 121 -9.10 -21.87 -0.70
N VAL A 122 -7.98 -22.26 -1.28
CA VAL A 122 -7.92 -23.36 -2.25
C VAL A 122 -7.71 -24.72 -1.57
N ASP A 123 -7.05 -24.71 -0.41
CA ASP A 123 -6.76 -25.92 0.37
C ASP A 123 -6.54 -25.56 1.85
N THR A 124 -7.20 -26.29 2.76
CA THR A 124 -6.99 -26.13 4.20
C THR A 124 -7.53 -27.32 4.97
N ASN A 125 -6.81 -27.71 6.02
CA ASN A 125 -7.32 -28.65 7.03
C ASN A 125 -7.84 -27.93 8.30
N TYR A 126 -7.96 -26.60 8.27
CA TYR A 126 -8.40 -25.71 9.35
C TYR A 126 -7.48 -25.62 10.57
N ASP A 127 -6.86 -26.72 10.98
CA ASP A 127 -6.15 -26.85 12.25
C ASP A 127 -4.64 -26.66 12.14
N GLU A 128 -4.07 -26.78 10.94
CA GLU A 128 -2.63 -26.67 10.74
C GLU A 128 -2.26 -25.62 9.69
N TYR A 129 -2.88 -25.66 8.50
CA TYR A 129 -2.49 -24.79 7.40
C TYR A 129 -3.67 -24.34 6.53
N ALA A 130 -3.41 -23.30 5.74
CA ALA A 130 -4.28 -22.89 4.66
C ALA A 130 -3.46 -22.30 3.51
N ILE A 131 -3.79 -22.68 2.28
CA ILE A 131 -3.25 -22.07 1.06
C ILE A 131 -4.32 -21.15 0.49
N VAL A 132 -3.94 -19.91 0.23
CA VAL A 132 -4.85 -18.89 -0.30
C VAL A 132 -4.28 -18.34 -1.59
N MET A 133 -5.04 -18.50 -2.67
CA MET A 133 -4.76 -17.86 -3.95
C MET A 133 -5.38 -16.47 -3.98
N ILE A 134 -4.64 -15.49 -4.46
CA ILE A 134 -5.08 -14.10 -4.56
C ILE A 134 -4.95 -13.65 -6.00
N SER A 135 -6.07 -13.17 -6.54
CA SER A 135 -6.14 -12.46 -7.81
C SER A 135 -6.40 -11.00 -7.54
N LYS A 136 -5.63 -10.13 -8.17
CA LYS A 136 -5.86 -8.69 -8.13
C LYS A 136 -6.02 -8.17 -9.54
N GLN A 137 -7.09 -7.42 -9.76
CA GLN A 137 -7.41 -6.79 -11.04
C GLN A 137 -7.47 -5.29 -10.85
N LYS A 138 -6.65 -4.54 -11.60
CA LYS A 138 -6.81 -3.08 -11.72
C LYS A 138 -7.82 -2.74 -12.81
N THR A 139 -8.43 -1.56 -12.71
CA THR A 139 -9.30 -0.97 -13.75
C THR A 139 -8.65 -0.85 -15.12
N GLU A 140 -7.32 -0.70 -15.20
CA GLU A 140 -6.55 -0.69 -16.47
C GLU A 140 -6.25 -2.09 -17.05
N GLY A 141 -6.84 -3.15 -16.48
CA GLY A 141 -6.74 -4.51 -17.02
C GLY A 141 -5.52 -5.32 -16.56
N GLU A 142 -4.58 -4.73 -15.82
CA GLU A 142 -3.46 -5.45 -15.20
C GLU A 142 -3.97 -6.45 -14.16
N LYS A 143 -3.72 -7.74 -14.39
CA LYS A 143 -4.07 -8.85 -13.49
C LYS A 143 -2.83 -9.48 -12.90
N THR A 144 -2.75 -9.53 -11.58
CA THR A 144 -1.65 -10.18 -10.86
C THR A 144 -2.17 -11.32 -10.01
N LYS A 145 -1.44 -12.44 -10.00
CA LYS A 145 -1.71 -13.61 -9.15
C LYS A 145 -0.63 -13.75 -8.09
N SER A 146 -1.01 -14.19 -6.90
CA SER A 146 -0.07 -14.58 -5.85
C SER A 146 -0.67 -15.71 -5.01
N ALA A 147 0.19 -16.50 -4.38
CA ALA A 147 -0.21 -17.55 -3.45
C ALA A 147 0.33 -17.21 -2.05
N LYS A 148 -0.45 -17.47 -1.01
CA LYS A 148 -0.04 -17.32 0.38
C LYS A 148 -0.23 -18.62 1.14
N LEU A 149 0.73 -18.94 1.99
CA LEU A 149 0.68 -20.07 2.91
C LEU A 149 0.54 -19.57 4.33
N TYR A 150 -0.53 -19.98 4.97
CA TYR A 150 -0.83 -19.71 6.36
C TYR A 150 -0.65 -20.97 7.21
N SER A 151 -0.22 -20.80 8.45
CA SER A 151 -0.11 -21.87 9.44
C SER A 151 -0.73 -21.45 10.78
N ARG A 152 -1.30 -22.37 11.54
CA ARG A 152 -1.76 -22.10 12.91
C ARG A 152 -0.59 -21.86 13.87
N THR A 153 0.60 -22.36 13.54
CA THR A 153 1.85 -22.12 14.28
C THR A 153 2.83 -21.26 13.47
N MET A 154 3.94 -20.84 14.07
CA MET A 154 5.02 -20.16 13.33
C MET A 154 5.99 -21.16 12.68
N GLU A 155 5.73 -22.45 12.84
CA GLU A 155 6.53 -23.54 12.29
C GLU A 155 5.85 -24.07 11.03
N LEU A 156 6.66 -24.55 10.09
CA LEU A 156 6.18 -25.07 8.83
C LEU A 156 6.63 -26.51 8.65
N SER A 157 5.67 -27.43 8.47
CA SER A 157 5.96 -28.80 8.11
C SER A 157 6.57 -28.87 6.70
N PRO A 158 7.64 -29.66 6.48
CA PRO A 158 8.20 -29.87 5.15
C PRO A 158 7.19 -30.40 4.13
N ALA A 159 6.22 -31.23 4.55
CA ALA A 159 5.19 -31.77 3.67
C ALA A 159 4.27 -30.67 3.13
N ILE A 160 3.80 -29.78 4.02
CA ILE A 160 2.93 -28.65 3.66
C ILE A 160 3.65 -27.67 2.74
N LEU A 161 4.95 -27.46 2.95
CA LEU A 161 5.76 -26.62 2.07
C LEU A 161 5.87 -27.23 0.66
N GLU A 162 5.98 -28.55 0.54
CA GLU A 162 6.05 -29.21 -0.77
C GLU A 162 4.69 -29.18 -1.50
N ASP A 163 3.59 -29.34 -0.78
CA ASP A 163 2.24 -29.14 -1.33
C ASP A 163 2.05 -27.70 -1.82
N PHE A 164 2.51 -26.71 -1.05
CA PHE A 164 2.51 -25.30 -1.48
C PHE A 164 3.34 -25.08 -2.74
N ARG A 165 4.55 -25.66 -2.84
CA ARG A 165 5.38 -25.60 -4.04
C ARG A 165 4.70 -26.21 -5.26
N ARG A 166 4.08 -27.39 -5.10
CA ARG A 166 3.31 -28.04 -6.17
C ARG A 166 2.23 -27.08 -6.70
N LEU A 167 1.45 -26.49 -5.81
CA LEU A 167 0.39 -25.55 -6.19
C LEU A 167 0.97 -24.31 -6.89
N VAL A 168 2.06 -23.73 -6.39
CA VAL A 168 2.74 -22.59 -7.03
C VAL A 168 3.18 -22.92 -8.47
N ARG A 169 3.73 -24.11 -8.71
CA ARG A 169 4.12 -24.58 -10.04
C ARG A 169 2.92 -24.78 -10.97
N GLU A 170 1.81 -25.32 -10.48
CA GLU A 170 0.56 -25.44 -11.24
C GLU A 170 0.01 -24.08 -11.68
N GLN A 171 0.30 -23.02 -10.93
CA GLN A 171 -0.05 -21.64 -11.29
C GLN A 171 0.94 -20.97 -12.25
N GLY A 172 1.94 -21.71 -12.75
CA GLY A 172 2.95 -21.23 -13.68
C GLY A 172 4.02 -20.33 -13.02
N MET A 173 4.17 -20.40 -11.70
CA MET A 173 5.21 -19.69 -10.96
C MET A 173 6.35 -20.64 -10.58
N ASP A 174 7.59 -20.16 -10.62
CA ASP A 174 8.77 -20.95 -10.26
C ASP A 174 8.97 -20.97 -8.73
N ASP A 175 9.60 -22.03 -8.22
CA ASP A 175 9.95 -22.17 -6.79
C ASP A 175 10.78 -20.98 -6.28
N ASN A 176 11.59 -20.34 -7.14
CA ASN A 176 12.38 -19.15 -6.79
C ASN A 176 11.51 -17.93 -6.43
N THR A 177 10.24 -17.92 -6.84
CA THR A 177 9.29 -16.85 -6.53
C THR A 177 8.74 -16.96 -5.12
N ILE A 178 8.99 -18.09 -4.45
CA ILE A 178 8.53 -18.37 -3.09
C ILE A 178 9.45 -17.70 -2.08
N ILE A 179 8.83 -16.89 -1.23
CA ILE A 179 9.47 -16.18 -0.13
C ILE A 179 8.95 -16.80 1.16
N ILE A 180 9.81 -17.58 1.82
CA ILE A 180 9.58 -18.06 3.19
C ILE A 180 9.92 -16.91 4.13
N LYS A 181 8.97 -16.52 4.98
CA LYS A 181 9.10 -15.37 5.87
C LYS A 181 9.80 -15.76 7.16
N GLN A 182 10.58 -14.83 7.70
CA GLN A 182 11.34 -15.07 8.92
C GLN A 182 10.51 -14.75 10.17
N ASN A 183 10.71 -15.55 11.22
CA ASN A 183 10.20 -15.21 12.54
C ASN A 183 11.07 -14.10 13.15
N LYS A 184 10.61 -12.85 13.08
CA LYS A 184 11.28 -11.68 13.70
C LYS A 184 10.71 -11.33 15.08
N GLY A 185 9.97 -12.25 15.72
CA GLY A 185 9.37 -12.08 17.04
C GLY A 185 8.20 -11.08 17.07
N ARG A 186 7.43 -11.11 18.17
CA ARG A 186 6.43 -10.08 18.48
C ARG A 186 7.19 -8.87 19.02
N GLY A 187 7.05 -7.70 18.40
CA GLY A 187 7.69 -6.47 18.89
C GLY A 187 7.33 -6.23 20.36
N THR A 188 8.23 -5.58 21.09
CA THR A 188 8.01 -5.25 22.51
C THR A 188 6.75 -4.40 22.64
N HIS A 189 5.70 -5.00 23.19
CA HIS A 189 4.63 -4.24 23.81
C HIS A 189 5.28 -3.50 24.98
N THR A 190 5.41 -2.17 24.90
CA THR A 190 5.47 -1.37 26.13
C THR A 190 4.14 -1.63 26.83
N GLY A 191 4.20 -2.48 27.85
CA GLY A 191 3.02 -3.05 28.50
C GLY A 191 2.10 -1.97 29.06
N ALA A 192 0.83 -2.10 28.74
CA ALA A 192 -0.24 -1.87 29.69
C ALA A 192 -1.28 -2.96 29.46
N ASP A 193 -1.30 -3.84 30.44
CA ASP A 193 -2.30 -4.83 30.80
C ASP A 193 -3.73 -4.38 30.43
N TRP A 194 -4.42 -5.16 29.60
CA TRP A 194 -5.85 -4.97 29.34
C TRP A 194 -6.63 -5.94 30.21
N ASP A 195 -6.64 -5.63 31.50
CA ASP A 195 -7.67 -6.13 32.39
C ASP A 195 -8.96 -5.34 32.14
N GLN A 196 -10.06 -6.09 32.18
CA GLN A 196 -11.39 -5.72 31.73
C GLN A 196 -11.98 -4.57 32.56
N LYS A 197 -11.96 -3.33 32.04
CA LYS A 197 -12.80 -2.24 32.59
C LYS A 197 -13.52 -1.44 31.51
N SER A 198 -14.82 -1.31 31.78
CA SER A 198 -15.91 -0.66 31.05
C SER A 198 -15.58 0.70 30.42
N ARG A 199 -16.07 0.89 29.19
CA ARG A 199 -16.15 2.17 28.49
C ARG A 199 -16.87 3.22 29.34
N ALA A 200 -16.13 4.21 29.84
CA ALA A 200 -16.71 5.49 30.24
C ALA A 200 -16.68 6.43 29.03
N LYS A 201 -17.87 6.75 28.48
CA LYS A 201 -18.04 7.83 27.51
C LYS A 201 -17.53 9.15 28.13
N ARG A 202 -16.64 9.85 27.43
CA ARG A 202 -16.43 11.28 27.65
C ARG A 202 -16.85 12.02 26.39
N ASN A 203 -17.91 12.81 26.54
CA ASN A 203 -18.30 13.85 25.59
C ASN A 203 -17.19 14.90 25.58
N ILE A 204 -16.65 15.21 24.40
CA ILE A 204 -15.86 16.42 24.18
C ILE A 204 -16.72 17.34 23.33
N VAL A 205 -17.10 18.46 23.92
CA VAL A 205 -17.75 19.59 23.25
C VAL A 205 -16.71 20.28 22.38
N LEU A 206 -17.01 20.43 21.10
CA LEU A 206 -16.18 21.18 20.14
C LEU A 206 -16.53 22.68 20.26
N PRO A 207 -15.57 23.59 20.45
CA PRO A 207 -15.85 25.02 20.35
C PRO A 207 -16.06 25.42 18.90
N GLU A 208 -17.23 25.98 18.64
CA GLU A 208 -17.64 26.64 17.41
C GLU A 208 -17.00 28.04 17.33
N LEU A 209 -16.18 28.29 16.31
CA LEU A 209 -15.76 29.65 15.95
C LEU A 209 -15.83 29.83 14.43
N LEU A 210 -17.01 30.33 14.04
CA LEU A 210 -17.27 31.45 13.12
C LEU A 210 -16.47 31.51 11.82
N ALA A 211 -17.23 31.34 10.74
CA ALA A 211 -16.90 31.77 9.39
C ALA A 211 -16.79 33.29 9.31
N GLU A 212 -15.75 33.79 8.63
CA GLU A 212 -15.77 35.06 7.92
C GLU A 212 -15.07 34.87 6.58
N GLU A 213 -15.70 35.36 5.52
CA GLU A 213 -15.29 35.19 4.14
C GLU A 213 -14.12 36.11 3.78
N GLY A 214 -13.09 35.55 3.14
CA GLY A 214 -11.93 36.30 2.64
C GLY A 214 -11.12 35.48 1.64
N SER A 215 -11.07 35.97 0.41
CA SER A 215 -10.43 35.40 -0.78
C SER A 215 -8.95 35.04 -0.62
N GLY A 216 -8.56 33.84 -1.09
CA GLY A 216 -7.21 33.59 -1.62
C GLY A 216 -6.40 32.48 -0.95
N ALA A 217 -5.94 31.53 -1.78
CA ALA A 217 -4.98 30.46 -1.50
C ALA A 217 -5.42 29.37 -0.50
N GLY A 218 -5.75 28.22 -1.07
CA GLY A 218 -6.19 27.04 -0.35
C GLY A 218 -5.22 26.63 0.75
N ILE A 219 -5.82 26.36 1.90
CA ILE A 219 -5.27 25.78 3.12
C ILE A 219 -4.29 24.66 2.76
N MET A 220 -2.99 24.95 2.78
CA MET A 220 -1.94 23.94 2.89
C MET A 220 -2.17 23.26 4.23
N LYS A 221 -2.77 22.07 4.22
CA LYS A 221 -2.82 21.18 5.39
C LYS A 221 -1.40 21.10 5.94
N PHE A 222 -1.15 21.69 7.10
CA PHE A 222 0.13 21.60 7.79
C PHE A 222 0.50 20.13 7.93
N ARG A 223 1.45 19.68 7.10
CA ARG A 223 2.15 18.40 7.28
C ARG A 223 3.37 18.72 8.13
N SER A 224 3.50 18.06 9.28
CA SER A 224 4.56 18.34 10.26
C SER A 224 5.96 18.03 9.70
N GLU A 225 7.02 18.67 10.21
CA GLU A 225 8.43 18.32 9.89
C GLU A 225 8.71 16.82 10.06
N GLU A 226 8.03 16.17 11.03
CA GLU A 226 8.09 14.73 11.25
C GLU A 226 7.66 13.93 10.01
N SER A 227 6.71 14.45 9.23
CA SER A 227 6.25 13.82 7.98
C SER A 227 7.37 13.73 6.96
N CYS A 228 8.20 14.75 6.84
CA CYS A 228 9.29 14.80 5.87
C CYS A 228 10.50 13.96 6.29
N ASN A 229 10.60 13.62 7.57
CA ASN A 229 11.70 12.82 8.13
C ASN A 229 11.35 11.33 8.27
N ALA A 230 10.08 10.95 8.08
CA ALA A 230 9.65 9.56 8.18
C ALA A 230 10.02 8.76 6.92
N GLU A 231 10.41 7.49 7.06
CA GLU A 231 10.59 6.57 5.91
C GLU A 231 9.29 6.44 5.10
N PRO A 232 9.33 6.26 3.76
CA PRO A 232 8.11 6.11 2.96
C PRO A 232 7.33 4.88 3.42
N ASP A 233 6.05 5.08 3.73
CA ASP A 233 5.17 3.97 4.03
C ASP A 233 4.21 3.71 2.87
N ALA A 234 4.45 2.59 2.18
CA ALA A 234 3.55 2.09 1.15
C ALA A 234 2.14 1.84 1.73
N GLY A 235 2.00 1.71 3.04
CA GLY A 235 0.75 1.28 3.62
C GLY A 235 0.43 -0.15 3.19
N PRO A 236 -0.69 -0.68 3.67
CA PRO A 236 -0.90 -2.12 3.69
C PRO A 236 -1.72 -2.64 2.52
N CYS A 237 -2.36 -1.74 1.79
CA CYS A 237 -3.05 -2.09 0.58
C CYS A 237 -2.03 -2.42 -0.52
N PHE A 238 -2.47 -3.20 -1.49
CA PHE A 238 -1.59 -3.70 -2.54
C PHE A 238 -1.62 -2.84 -3.79
N GLY A 239 -2.10 -1.60 -3.70
CA GLY A 239 -2.05 -0.63 -4.78
C GLY A 239 -0.66 -0.48 -5.40
N MET A 240 -0.59 -0.11 -6.68
CA MET A 240 0.66 0.36 -7.31
C MET A 240 0.47 1.73 -7.99
N VAL A 241 0.80 2.82 -7.30
CA VAL A 241 0.66 4.24 -7.66
C VAL A 241 1.96 4.81 -7.20
N GLN A 242 2.62 5.36 -8.18
CA GLN A 242 3.82 6.12 -7.99
C GLN A 242 3.47 7.36 -7.17
N ARG A 243 4.11 7.45 -6.02
CA ARG A 243 4.07 8.62 -5.14
C ARG A 243 5.51 9.06 -4.91
N TYR A 244 5.67 10.30 -4.50
CA TYR A 244 6.95 10.84 -4.08
C TYR A 244 7.03 10.83 -2.57
N PHE A 245 8.19 10.50 -2.03
CA PHE A 245 8.53 10.71 -0.62
C PHE A 245 9.81 11.54 -0.56
N TYR A 246 9.94 12.34 0.49
CA TYR A 246 11.15 13.07 0.78
C TYR A 246 12.15 12.17 1.50
N ASN A 247 13.29 11.92 0.89
CA ASN A 247 14.40 11.24 1.52
C ASN A 247 15.32 12.29 2.15
N SER A 248 15.26 12.45 3.48
CA SER A 248 16.03 13.45 4.22
C SER A 248 17.55 13.21 4.17
N THR A 249 17.99 11.95 4.05
CA THR A 249 19.41 11.60 3.92
C THR A 249 20.00 12.05 2.58
N SER A 250 19.31 11.77 1.48
CA SER A 250 19.74 12.20 0.15
C SER A 250 19.33 13.63 -0.21
N MET A 251 18.47 14.24 0.63
CA MET A 251 17.81 15.51 0.37
C MET A 251 17.22 15.57 -1.04
N ALA A 252 16.33 14.62 -1.34
CA ALA A 252 15.68 14.51 -2.65
C ALA A 252 14.29 13.89 -2.51
N CYS A 253 13.38 14.29 -3.40
CA CYS A 253 12.09 13.62 -3.54
C CYS A 253 12.22 12.42 -4.47
N GLN A 254 12.04 11.23 -3.91
CA GLN A 254 12.21 9.98 -4.62
C GLN A 254 10.86 9.31 -4.84
N LEU A 255 10.76 8.55 -5.93
CA LEU A 255 9.56 7.76 -6.20
C LEU A 255 9.52 6.54 -5.28
N PHE A 256 8.34 6.25 -4.75
CA PHE A 256 8.03 4.99 -4.09
C PHE A 256 6.67 4.47 -4.56
N THR A 257 6.51 3.15 -4.45
CA THR A 257 5.22 2.52 -4.71
C THR A 257 4.40 2.58 -3.45
N TYR A 258 3.42 3.47 -3.45
CA TYR A 258 2.42 3.48 -2.42
C TYR A 258 1.39 2.38 -2.72
N GLY A 259 0.88 1.74 -1.69
CA GLY A 259 -0.16 0.71 -1.72
C GLY A 259 -1.59 1.27 -1.67
N GLY A 260 -1.71 2.54 -1.32
CA GLY A 260 -2.91 3.31 -1.01
C GLY A 260 -4.10 2.63 -0.41
N CYS A 261 -3.83 2.21 0.78
CA CYS A 261 -4.55 2.85 1.84
C CYS A 261 -3.50 3.22 2.87
N MET A 262 -3.89 4.04 3.84
CA MET A 262 -3.03 4.36 4.98
C MET A 262 -1.64 4.85 4.55
N GLY A 263 -0.56 4.36 5.13
CA GLY A 263 0.75 4.98 4.97
C GLY A 263 0.89 6.21 5.85
N ASN A 264 2.06 6.82 5.82
CA ASN A 264 2.35 8.06 6.53
C ASN A 264 2.23 9.27 5.60
N GLN A 265 2.48 10.45 6.17
CA GLN A 265 2.37 11.73 5.47
C GLN A 265 3.57 12.03 4.56
N ASN A 266 4.64 11.20 4.58
CA ASN A 266 5.72 11.25 3.60
C ASN A 266 5.29 10.64 2.25
N ASN A 267 4.23 11.19 1.69
CA ASN A 267 3.52 10.64 0.54
C ASN A 267 2.88 11.76 -0.27
N PHE A 268 3.48 12.06 -1.40
CA PHE A 268 3.13 13.18 -2.26
C PHE A 268 2.75 12.68 -3.65
N VAL A 269 1.81 13.35 -4.31
CA VAL A 269 1.35 12.96 -5.65
C VAL A 269 2.38 13.37 -6.70
N THR A 270 3.03 14.52 -6.50
CA THR A 270 4.01 15.08 -7.44
C THR A 270 5.32 15.41 -6.74
N GLU A 271 6.42 15.40 -7.49
CA GLU A 271 7.74 15.84 -7.00
C GLU A 271 7.68 17.29 -6.49
N ARG A 272 6.90 18.14 -7.17
CA ARG A 272 6.67 19.53 -6.77
C ARG A 272 6.06 19.64 -5.39
N GLU A 273 4.97 18.90 -5.12
CA GLU A 273 4.30 18.89 -3.81
C GLU A 273 5.27 18.41 -2.71
N CYS A 274 6.06 17.39 -3.00
CA CYS A 274 7.07 16.87 -2.08
C CYS A 274 8.15 17.92 -1.75
N LEU A 275 8.72 18.57 -2.77
CA LEU A 275 9.76 19.60 -2.57
C LEU A 275 9.19 20.83 -1.86
N GLN A 276 7.99 21.30 -2.23
CA GLN A 276 7.36 22.43 -1.57
C GLN A 276 7.01 22.14 -0.10
N SER A 277 6.73 20.88 0.25
CA SER A 277 6.38 20.50 1.62
C SER A 277 7.61 20.25 2.51
N CYS A 278 8.68 19.69 1.95
CA CYS A 278 9.77 19.11 2.74
C CYS A 278 11.16 19.72 2.51
N ARG A 279 11.34 20.51 1.45
CA ARG A 279 12.62 21.19 1.20
C ARG A 279 12.89 22.22 2.29
N ASN A 280 14.14 22.29 2.73
CA ASN A 280 14.64 23.30 3.67
C ASN A 280 15.85 24.05 3.08
N GLU A 281 16.35 25.06 3.79
CA GLU A 281 17.49 25.90 3.38
C GLU A 281 18.76 25.10 3.07
N ALA A 282 18.93 23.91 3.64
CA ALA A 282 20.09 23.08 3.35
C ALA A 282 20.13 22.64 1.87
N ALA A 283 19.00 22.66 1.16
CA ALA A 283 18.95 22.41 -0.28
C ALA A 283 19.82 23.39 -1.10
N CYS A 284 19.98 24.63 -0.62
CA CYS A 284 20.81 25.65 -1.25
C CYS A 284 22.31 25.33 -1.20
N ARG A 285 22.71 24.32 -0.40
CA ARG A 285 24.10 23.84 -0.30
C ARG A 285 24.37 22.61 -1.16
N LEU A 286 23.35 22.04 -1.80
CA LEU A 286 23.51 20.84 -2.63
C LEU A 286 24.10 21.20 -4.01
N PRO A 287 24.89 20.30 -4.61
CA PRO A 287 25.47 20.53 -5.93
C PRO A 287 24.41 20.55 -7.03
N MET A 288 24.75 21.15 -8.17
CA MET A 288 23.96 21.06 -9.40
C MET A 288 24.17 19.66 -10.03
N ASP A 289 23.40 18.65 -9.59
CA ASP A 289 23.40 17.30 -10.16
C ASP A 289 22.44 17.26 -11.36
N SER A 290 22.92 17.81 -12.47
CA SER A 290 22.21 17.91 -13.74
C SER A 290 22.37 16.63 -14.56
N ARG A 291 21.25 15.99 -14.93
CA ARG A 291 21.22 14.74 -15.70
C ARG A 291 20.34 14.84 -16.95
N PRO A 292 20.70 14.19 -18.08
CA PRO A 292 19.85 14.16 -19.26
C PRO A 292 18.46 13.59 -18.95
N CYS A 293 17.41 14.25 -19.42
CA CYS A 293 16.03 13.81 -19.24
C CYS A 293 15.11 14.40 -20.32
N THR A 294 13.96 13.76 -20.54
CA THR A 294 12.96 14.21 -21.52
C THR A 294 11.69 14.70 -20.84
N GLY A 295 11.18 15.87 -21.23
CA GLY A 295 9.79 16.27 -20.94
C GLY A 295 9.50 16.82 -19.54
N GLN A 296 10.48 17.37 -18.82
CA GLN A 296 10.25 18.01 -17.52
C GLN A 296 10.01 19.54 -17.62
N PRO A 297 9.31 20.15 -16.65
CA PRO A 297 9.01 21.59 -16.65
C PRO A 297 10.28 22.45 -16.53
N LYS A 298 10.16 23.74 -16.88
CA LYS A 298 11.22 24.72 -16.62
C LYS A 298 11.43 24.83 -15.10
N ILE A 299 12.67 24.61 -14.66
CA ILE A 299 13.10 24.68 -13.27
C ILE A 299 14.28 25.64 -13.10
N TRP A 300 14.49 26.08 -11.87
CA TRP A 300 15.64 26.87 -11.43
C TRP A 300 16.47 26.08 -10.44
N VAL A 301 17.78 26.33 -10.45
CA VAL A 301 18.77 25.67 -9.61
C VAL A 301 19.63 26.76 -8.98
N PHE A 302 19.85 26.69 -7.67
CA PHE A 302 20.70 27.65 -6.98
C PHE A 302 22.17 27.26 -7.13
N HIS A 303 22.99 28.19 -7.58
CA HIS A 303 24.42 28.03 -7.68
C HIS A 303 25.10 28.70 -6.48
N SER A 304 25.52 27.89 -5.50
CA SER A 304 26.04 28.35 -4.20
C SER A 304 27.25 29.28 -4.31
N ASN A 305 28.15 29.05 -5.26
CA ASN A 305 29.36 29.87 -5.41
C ASN A 305 29.08 31.28 -5.94
N SER A 306 28.05 31.44 -6.78
CA SER A 306 27.68 32.76 -7.32
C SER A 306 26.52 33.40 -6.56
N GLY A 307 25.83 32.67 -5.69
CA GLY A 307 24.63 33.13 -5.00
C GLY A 307 23.45 33.40 -5.94
N LEU A 308 23.40 32.73 -7.10
CA LEU A 308 22.41 33.02 -8.15
C LEU A 308 21.51 31.81 -8.42
N CYS A 309 20.22 32.10 -8.66
CA CYS A 309 19.25 31.14 -9.16
C CYS A 309 19.29 31.10 -10.70
N LEU A 310 19.89 30.04 -11.24
CA LEU A 310 20.08 29.85 -12.68
C LEU A 310 18.94 29.02 -13.25
N ASP A 311 18.52 29.31 -14.49
CA ASP A 311 17.59 28.45 -15.20
C ASP A 311 18.31 27.18 -15.66
N ASN A 312 17.64 26.04 -15.54
CA ASN A 312 18.22 24.77 -15.93
C ASN A 312 18.18 24.58 -17.45
N LYS A 313 19.21 23.94 -18.00
CA LYS A 313 19.35 23.69 -19.44
C LYS A 313 18.22 22.79 -19.95
N LYS A 314 17.71 23.10 -21.15
CA LYS A 314 16.72 22.26 -21.86
C LYS A 314 17.24 20.82 -21.99
N ASP A 315 16.38 19.84 -21.71
CA ASP A 315 16.66 18.39 -21.74
C ASP A 315 17.62 17.89 -20.64
N TYR A 316 17.84 18.70 -19.61
CA TYR A 316 18.52 18.30 -18.38
C TYR A 316 17.58 18.46 -17.20
N CYS A 317 17.78 17.65 -16.16
CA CYS A 317 17.01 17.62 -14.93
C CYS A 317 17.93 17.72 -13.73
N GLN A 318 17.51 18.45 -12.71
CA GLN A 318 18.11 18.35 -11.39
C GLN A 318 17.48 17.17 -10.62
N VAL A 319 18.25 16.35 -9.91
CA VAL A 319 17.70 15.17 -9.19
C VAL A 319 17.61 15.33 -7.67
N ASN A 320 18.27 16.33 -7.10
CA ASN A 320 18.22 16.62 -5.66
C ASN A 320 17.32 17.82 -5.36
N SER A 321 17.17 18.16 -4.07
CA SER A 321 16.30 19.24 -3.60
C SER A 321 16.74 20.66 -3.99
N ASN A 322 17.91 20.86 -4.61
CA ASN A 322 18.31 22.12 -5.25
C ASN A 322 17.57 22.35 -6.59
N LYS A 323 16.25 22.12 -6.57
CA LYS A 323 15.33 22.22 -7.70
C LYS A 323 14.18 23.12 -7.26
N PHE A 324 13.90 24.15 -8.04
CA PHE A 324 12.84 25.13 -7.80
C PHE A 324 11.96 25.27 -9.05
N TYR A 325 10.66 25.48 -8.87
CA TYR A 325 9.69 25.58 -9.97
C TYR A 325 9.38 27.03 -10.37
N SER A 326 9.99 28.01 -9.69
CA SER A 326 10.04 29.42 -10.12
C SER A 326 11.35 30.07 -9.70
N LYS A 327 11.75 31.14 -10.40
CA LYS A 327 12.91 31.96 -10.02
C LYS A 327 12.71 32.53 -8.61
N MET A 328 11.52 33.08 -8.37
CA MET A 328 11.11 33.67 -7.09
C MET A 328 11.20 32.67 -5.95
N GLU A 329 10.72 31.44 -6.13
CA GLU A 329 10.84 30.37 -5.13
C GLU A 329 12.30 30.04 -4.80
N CYS A 330 13.19 30.02 -5.81
CA CYS A 330 14.61 29.84 -5.56
C CYS A 330 15.22 31.02 -4.79
N GLU A 331 14.83 32.24 -5.13
CA GLU A 331 15.31 33.46 -4.47
C GLU A 331 14.77 33.59 -3.04
N GLU A 332 13.55 33.15 -2.76
CA GLU A 332 12.98 33.12 -1.41
C GLU A 332 13.67 32.10 -0.50
N TYR A 333 14.00 30.91 -1.03
CA TYR A 333 14.66 29.86 -0.24
C TYR A 333 16.17 30.09 -0.10
N CYS A 334 16.83 30.59 -1.14
CA CYS A 334 18.29 30.65 -1.22
C CYS A 334 18.85 32.05 -1.52
N GLY A 335 18.05 32.93 -2.12
CA GLY A 335 18.47 34.20 -2.68
C GLY A 335 18.62 35.35 -1.69
N VAL A 336 18.52 35.08 -0.39
CA VAL A 336 18.98 36.04 0.63
C VAL A 336 20.26 35.49 1.21
N MET A 337 21.39 36.07 0.80
CA MET A 337 22.50 36.18 1.75
C MET A 337 21.91 36.97 2.93
N LYS A 338 21.50 36.29 4.00
CA LYS A 338 21.51 36.94 5.31
C LYS A 338 22.95 37.36 5.48
N ASP A 339 23.18 38.66 5.42
CA ASP A 339 24.49 39.23 5.69
C ASP A 339 25.04 38.58 6.96
N PRO A 340 26.33 38.20 7.02
CA PRO A 340 26.96 37.67 8.24
C PRO A 340 26.96 38.65 9.43
N GLY A 341 26.20 39.74 9.38
CA GLY A 341 26.31 40.92 10.23
C GLY A 341 25.09 41.29 11.09
N GLU A 342 24.08 40.42 11.25
CA GLU A 342 23.00 40.67 12.23
C GLU A 342 23.08 39.76 13.48
N GLY A 343 24.32 39.49 13.90
CA GLY A 343 24.65 38.91 15.20
C GLY A 343 25.38 39.88 16.14
N GLU A 344 25.41 41.19 15.83
CA GLU A 344 26.21 42.15 16.60
C GLU A 344 25.57 43.54 16.69
N PHE A 345 24.37 43.69 17.27
CA PHE A 345 23.93 44.98 17.84
C PHE A 345 22.90 44.75 18.94
N LEU A 346 23.33 44.23 20.10
CA LEU A 346 22.81 44.61 21.43
C LEU A 346 23.85 44.26 22.53
N LYS A 347 25.03 44.88 22.43
CA LYS A 347 25.84 45.41 23.55
C LYS A 347 26.29 46.78 23.02
N THR A 348 25.98 47.94 23.60
CA THR A 348 26.11 48.38 24.99
C THR A 348 25.30 49.67 25.19
N ASN A 349 24.59 49.80 26.31
CA ASN A 349 24.87 50.79 27.37
C ASN A 349 23.97 50.54 28.57
#